data_AF-A0A059EEI5-F1
#
_entry.id   AF-A0A059EEI5-F1
#
_cell.length_a   1.000
_cell.length_b   1.000
_cell.length_c   1.000
_cell.angle_alpha   90.00
_cell.angle_beta   90.00
_cell.angle_gamma   90.00
#
_symmetry.space_group_name_H-M   'P 1'
#
loop_
_entity.id
_entity.type
_entity.pdbx_description
1 polymer ?
#
loop_
_entity_poly.entity_id
_entity_poly.type
_entity_poly.pdbx_seq_one_letter_code
_entity_poly.pdbx_strand_id
1 'polypeptide(L)' 'MATKKTTTVKIGRDAKTGEFIPVKEAKRRPNTTVVETIKKPKK' A
#
# COMPACT_ATOMS: atom_id res chain seq x y z
N MET A 1 19.08 -16.00 15.07
CA MET A 1 18.56 -14.92 14.19
C MET A 1 17.05 -14.80 14.42
N ALA A 2 16.60 -13.76 15.13
CA ALA A 2 15.17 -13.60 15.45
C ALA A 2 14.37 -13.26 14.18
N THR A 3 13.50 -14.16 13.74
CA THR A 3 12.62 -13.97 12.59
C THR A 3 11.50 -12.99 12.95
N LYS A 4 11.74 -11.68 12.76
CA LYS A 4 10.68 -10.66 12.84
C LYS A 4 9.60 -11.04 11.80
N LYS A 5 8.46 -11.55 12.27
CA LYS A 5 7.28 -11.75 11.43
C LYS A 5 6.91 -10.40 10.82
N THR A 6 6.94 -10.28 9.50
CA THR A 6 6.55 -9.04 8.80
C THR A 6 5.14 -9.23 8.25
N THR A 7 4.25 -8.28 8.53
CA THR A 7 2.91 -8.23 7.95
C THR A 7 2.95 -7.33 6.73
N THR A 8 2.59 -7.88 5.58
CA THR A 8 2.52 -7.14 4.32
C THR A 8 1.14 -6.50 4.18
N VAL A 9 1.08 -5.19 4.04
CA VAL A 9 -0.16 -4.43 3.80
C VAL A 9 -0.07 -3.75 2.45
N LYS A 10 -1.12 -3.84 1.64
CA LYS A 10 -1.24 -3.10 0.39
C LYS A 10 -2.02 -1.81 0.63
N ILE A 11 -1.54 -0.69 0.11
CA ILE A 11 -2.21 0.61 0.18
C ILE A 11 -2.25 1.24 -1.22
N GLY A 12 -3.35 1.91 -1.55
CA GLY A 12 -3.40 2.76 -2.72
C GLY A 12 -2.83 4.13 -2.39
N ARG A 13 -2.13 4.74 -3.34
CA ARG A 13 -1.66 6.11 -3.25
C ARG A 13 -2.06 6.83 -4.53
N ASP A 14 -2.76 7.94 -4.42
CA ASP A 14 -3.09 8.76 -5.58
C ASP A 14 -1.81 9.45 -6.08
N ALA A 15 -1.49 9.28 -7.36
CA ALA A 15 -0.27 9.82 -7.96
C ALA A 15 -0.35 11.33 -8.21
N LYS A 16 -1.56 11.90 -8.23
CA LYS A 16 -1.81 13.33 -8.46
C LYS A 16 -1.79 14.12 -7.17
N THR A 17 -2.47 13.63 -6.12
CA THR A 17 -2.59 14.35 -4.84
C THR A 17 -1.63 13.85 -3.78
N GLY A 18 -1.09 12.63 -3.93
CA GLY A 18 -0.25 11.97 -2.93
C GLY A 18 -1.04 11.37 -1.77
N GLU A 19 -2.37 11.45 -1.78
CA GLU A 19 -3.24 10.92 -0.73
C GLU A 19 -3.24 9.39 -0.71
N PHE A 20 -3.39 8.83 0.49
CA PHE A 20 -3.57 7.40 0.64
C PHE A 20 -5.05 7.04 0.46
N ILE A 21 -5.30 6.20 -0.53
CA ILE A 21 -6.62 5.71 -0.88
C ILE A 21 -6.72 4.19 -0.69
N PRO A 22 -7.94 3.63 -0.57
CA PRO A 22 -8.10 2.19 -0.51
C PRO A 22 -7.56 1.51 -1.76
N VAL A 23 -6.95 0.32 -1.62
CA VAL A 23 -6.46 -0.47 -2.77
C VAL A 23 -7.56 -0.76 -3.79
N LYS A 24 -8.81 -0.91 -3.34
CA LYS A 24 -9.95 -1.11 -4.24
C LYS A 24 -10.17 0.08 -5.16
N GLU A 25 -10.00 1.29 -4.63
CA GLU A 25 -10.16 2.53 -5.40
C GLU A 25 -8.98 2.76 -6.32
N ALA A 26 -7.77 2.46 -5.85
CA ALA A 26 -6.58 2.51 -6.70
C ALA A 26 -6.69 1.54 -7.88
N LYS A 27 -7.20 0.32 -7.65
CA LYS A 27 -7.46 -0.64 -8.73
C LYS A 27 -8.53 -0.19 -9.71
N ARG A 28 -9.49 0.64 -9.29
CA ARG A 28 -10.53 1.20 -10.18
C ARG A 28 -9.99 2.36 -11.04
N ARG A 29 -8.95 3.05 -10.59
CA ARG A 29 -8.33 4.19 -11.29
C ARG A 29 -6.81 4.00 -11.47
N PRO A 30 -6.36 2.93 -12.14
CA PRO A 30 -4.93 2.60 -12.23
C PRO A 30 -4.10 3.65 -12.98
N ASN A 31 -4.75 4.51 -13.79
CA ASN A 31 -4.07 5.56 -14.53
C ASN A 31 -3.63 6.74 -13.65
N THR A 32 -4.27 6.94 -12.50
CA THR A 32 -4.00 8.10 -11.62
C THR A 32 -3.57 7.68 -10.21
N THR A 33 -3.43 6.39 -9.95
CA THR A 33 -3.19 5.85 -8.62
C THR A 33 -2.23 4.67 -8.69
N VAL A 34 -1.49 4.47 -7.61
CA VAL A 34 -0.45 3.43 -7.49
C VAL A 34 -0.80 2.53 -6.32
N VAL A 35 -0.58 1.22 -6.44
CA VAL A 35 -0.73 0.29 -5.34
C VAL A 35 0.65 -0.04 -4.77
N GLU A 36 0.94 0.49 -3.59
CA GLU A 36 2.19 0.23 -2.87
C GLU A 36 2.01 -0.90 -1.86
N THR A 37 3.08 -1.67 -1.66
CA THR A 37 3.10 -2.79 -0.72
C THR A 37 4.05 -2.47 0.43
N ILE A 38 3.50 -2.18 1.60
CA ILE A 38 4.24 -1.82 2.81
C ILE A 38 4.47 -3.07 3.66
N LYS A 39 5.73 -3.43 3.89
CA LYS A 39 6.11 -4.48 4.83
C LYS A 39 6.23 -3.87 6.23
N LYS A 40 5.29 -4.15 7.12
CA LYS A 40 5.34 -3.69 8.52
C LYS A 40 5.94 -4.80 9.40
N PRO A 41 6.96 -4.53 10.22
CA PRO A 41 7.39 -5.48 11.24
C PRO A 41 6.23 -5.67 12.23
N LYS A 42 5.84 -6.92 12.48
CA LYS A 42 4.88 -7.25 13.54
C LYS A 42 5.59 -7.00 14.88
N LYS A 43 5.03 -6.11 15.70
CA LYS A 43 5.52 -5.82 17.05
C LYS A 43 5.31 -7.01 17.96
#